data_AF-G3CJP3-F1
#
_entry.id   AF-G3CJP3-F1
#
_cell.length_a   1.000
_cell.length_b   1.000
_cell.length_c   1.000
_cell.angle_alpha   90.00
_cell.angle_beta   90.00
_cell.angle_gamma   90.00
#
_symmetry.space_group_name_H-M   'P 1'
#
loop_
_entity.id
_entity.type
_entity.pdbx_description
1 polymer ?
#
loop_
_entity_poly.entity_id
_entity_poly.type
_entity_poly.pdbx_seq_one_letter_code
_entity_poly.pdbx_strand_id
1 'polypeptide(L)'
;LTFNCKQSATIGGRKVDIPIKLDVTILSTDYKDFAVMYRCAQISSSSGTRIEDNVLVLHRDPQKTNDKFSSKVQATLETQNLSLSTFKTRKGVTCQPAPKK
;
A
#
# COMPACT_ATOMS: atom_id res chain seq x y z
N LEU A 1 12.01 -5.43 -0.14
CA LEU A 1 12.25 -4.72 1.14
C LEU A 1 11.40 -5.39 2.20
N THR A 2 11.91 -5.61 3.41
CA THR A 2 11.17 -6.23 4.51
C THR A 2 11.25 -5.34 5.74
N PHE A 3 10.11 -5.09 6.36
CA PHE A 3 9.98 -4.23 7.53
C PHE A 3 9.31 -5.00 8.66
N ASN A 4 9.86 -4.88 9.87
CA ASN A 4 9.20 -5.33 11.09
C ASN A 4 8.42 -4.14 11.65
N CYS A 5 7.11 -4.18 11.47
CA CYS A 5 6.18 -3.14 11.89
C CYS A 5 5.43 -3.56 13.15
N LYS A 6 4.89 -2.57 13.86
CA LYS A 6 4.04 -2.77 15.03
C LYS A 6 2.83 -1.85 14.94
N GLN A 7 1.63 -2.41 15.00
CA GLN A 7 0.40 -1.63 15.13
C GLN A 7 -0.05 -1.69 16.58
N SER A 8 -0.06 -0.53 17.25
CA SER A 8 -0.59 -0.40 18.61
C SER A 8 -2.09 -0.04 18.54
N ALA A 9 -2.92 -0.82 19.23
CA ALA A 9 -4.36 -0.61 19.32
C ALA A 9 -4.81 -0.66 20.79
N THR A 10 -5.97 -0.07 21.10
CA THR A 10 -6.63 -0.24 22.40
C THR A 10 -7.88 -1.10 22.19
N ILE A 11 -7.89 -2.31 22.75
CA ILE A 11 -9.00 -3.27 22.63
C ILE A 11 -9.50 -3.54 24.04
N GLY A 12 -10.78 -3.22 24.32
CA GLY A 12 -11.36 -3.40 25.65
C GLY A 12 -10.61 -2.66 26.76
N GLY A 13 -10.07 -1.47 26.48
CA GLY A 13 -9.28 -0.67 27.44
C GLY A 13 -7.83 -1.13 27.64
N ARG A 14 -7.39 -2.22 26.99
CA ARG A 14 -6.01 -2.71 27.05
C ARG A 14 -5.24 -2.31 25.81
N LYS A 15 -3.99 -1.86 25.99
CA LYS A 15 -3.05 -1.66 24.88
C LYS A 15 -2.58 -3.01 24.37
N VAL A 16 -2.74 -3.23 23.08
CA VAL A 16 -2.29 -4.42 22.38
C VAL A 16 -1.36 -3.99 21.26
N ASP A 17 -0.20 -4.63 21.20
CA ASP A 17 0.77 -4.46 20.12
C ASP A 17 0.66 -5.65 19.17
N ILE A 18 0.33 -5.37 17.91
CA ILE A 18 0.18 -6.37 16.86
C ILE A 18 1.45 -6.32 15.98
N PRO A 19 2.29 -7.37 16.02
CA PRO A 19 3.46 -7.45 15.15
C PRO A 19 3.04 -7.72 13.71
N ILE A 20 3.63 -6.97 12.78
CA ILE A 20 3.35 -7.08 11.35
C ILE A 20 4.68 -7.18 10.62
N LYS A 21 4.91 -8.27 9.90
CA LYS A 21 6.02 -8.36 8.95
C LYS A 21 5.52 -7.87 7.59
N LEU A 22 6.06 -6.76 7.11
CA LEU A 22 5.65 -6.12 5.87
C LEU A 22 6.73 -6.30 4.81
N ASP A 23 6.45 -7.11 3.81
CA ASP A 23 7.26 -7.25 2.61
C ASP A 23 6.76 -6.29 1.54
N VAL A 24 7.68 -5.56 0.90
CA VAL A 24 7.40 -4.53 -0.10
C VAL A 24 8.32 -4.71 -1.30
N THR A 25 7.73 -4.69 -2.49
CA THR A 25 8.44 -4.72 -3.78
C THR A 25 7.98 -3.55 -4.63
N ILE A 26 8.94 -2.75 -5.11
CA ILE A 26 8.67 -1.73 -6.12
C ILE A 26 8.69 -2.40 -7.48
N LEU A 27 7.52 -2.50 -8.11
CA LEU A 27 7.37 -3.13 -9.43
C LEU A 27 7.82 -2.17 -10.54
N SER A 28 7.53 -0.87 -10.38
CA SER A 28 7.90 0.17 -11.33
C SER A 28 7.86 1.53 -10.66
N THR A 29 8.81 2.42 -10.96
CA THR A 29 8.79 3.81 -10.50
C THR A 29 9.71 4.65 -11.35
N ASP A 30 9.39 5.93 -11.51
CA ASP A 30 10.29 6.94 -12.09
C ASP A 30 10.94 7.84 -11.02
N TYR A 31 10.66 7.57 -9.73
CA TYR A 31 11.06 8.34 -8.56
C TYR A 31 10.60 9.81 -8.53
N LYS A 32 9.92 10.29 -9.58
CA LYS A 32 9.48 11.67 -9.74
C LYS A 32 7.99 11.80 -9.50
N ASP A 33 7.21 10.99 -10.20
CA ASP A 33 5.76 11.16 -10.30
C ASP A 33 4.98 9.97 -9.77
N PHE A 34 5.44 8.74 -10.02
CA PHE A 34 4.68 7.54 -9.68
C PHE A 34 5.51 6.38 -9.11
N ALA A 35 4.83 5.49 -8.41
CA ALA A 35 5.32 4.15 -8.11
C ALA A 35 4.18 3.12 -8.17
N VAL A 36 4.45 1.95 -8.72
CA VAL A 36 3.63 0.74 -8.58
C VAL A 36 4.33 -0.16 -7.57
N MET A 37 3.65 -0.47 -6.48
CA MET A 37 4.21 -1.19 -5.34
C MET A 37 3.34 -2.41 -5.05
N TYR A 38 3.96 -3.58 -4.94
CA TYR A 38 3.33 -4.72 -4.27
C TYR A 38 3.72 -4.71 -2.80
N ARG A 39 2.74 -4.93 -1.91
CA ARG A 39 2.99 -5.17 -0.49
C ARG A 39 2.31 -6.44 -0.03
N CYS A 40 2.93 -7.13 0.92
CA CYS A 40 2.40 -8.30 1.61
C CYS A 40 2.66 -8.13 3.10
N ALA A 41 1.59 -8.12 3.89
CA ALA A 41 1.61 -8.00 5.33
C ALA A 41 1.28 -9.35 5.96
N GLN A 42 2.18 -9.86 6.80
CA GLN A 42 1.97 -11.02 7.64
C GLN A 42 1.67 -10.53 9.06
N ILE A 43 0.43 -10.68 9.48
CA ILE A 43 -0.09 -10.23 10.76
C ILE A 43 -0.16 -11.44 11.69
N SER A 44 0.75 -11.49 12.66
CA SER A 44 0.80 -12.61 13.61
C SER A 44 -0.14 -12.34 14.78
N SER A 45 -0.98 -13.33 15.08
CA SER A 45 -1.93 -13.30 16.21
C SER A 45 -1.91 -14.62 16.97
N SER A 46 -2.56 -14.67 18.13
CA SER A 46 -2.73 -15.92 18.89
C SER A 46 -3.49 -17.00 18.13
N SER A 47 -4.32 -16.62 17.14
CA SER A 47 -5.07 -17.54 16.28
C SER A 47 -4.30 -17.96 15.01
N GLY A 48 -3.04 -17.55 14.86
CA GLY A 48 -2.21 -17.84 13.69
C GLY A 48 -1.83 -16.59 12.89
N THR A 49 -1.24 -16.82 11.71
CA THR A 49 -0.77 -15.77 10.82
C THR A 49 -1.81 -15.48 9.75
N ARG A 50 -2.27 -14.23 9.70
CA ARG A 50 -3.09 -13.72 8.59
C ARG A 50 -2.21 -13.01 7.59
N ILE A 51 -2.40 -13.32 6.31
CA ILE A 51 -1.69 -12.67 5.21
C ILE A 51 -2.66 -11.71 4.50
N GLU A 52 -2.23 -10.47 4.30
CA GLU A 52 -2.93 -9.47 3.49
C GLU A 52 -1.96 -8.89 2.48
N ASP A 53 -2.24 -9.03 1.20
CA ASP A 53 -1.45 -8.42 0.13
C ASP A 53 -2.30 -7.54 -0.78
N ASN A 54 -1.63 -6.61 -1.45
CA ASN A 54 -2.21 -5.86 -2.56
C ASN A 54 -1.14 -5.08 -3.33
N VAL A 55 -1.50 -4.72 -4.56
CA VAL A 55 -0.78 -3.74 -5.37
C VAL A 55 -1.33 -2.34 -5.09
N LEU A 56 -0.44 -1.36 -5.03
CA LEU A 56 -0.73 0.06 -4.86
C LEU A 56 -0.16 0.83 -6.05
N VAL A 57 -0.95 1.76 -6.56
CA VAL A 57 -0.47 2.83 -7.45
C VAL A 57 -0.35 4.09 -6.60
N LEU A 58 0.84 4.66 -6.55
CA LEU A 58 1.21 5.80 -5.71
C LEU A 58 1.62 6.97 -6.61
N HIS A 59 1.21 8.18 -6.21
CA HIS A 59 1.63 9.45 -6.83
C HIS A 59 2.38 10.32 -5.86
N ARG A 60 3.32 11.10 -6.39
CA ARG A 60 4.00 12.14 -5.62
C ARG A 60 3.06 13.30 -5.29
N ASP A 61 2.23 13.69 -6.26
CA ASP A 61 1.17 14.68 -6.08
C ASP A 61 -0.16 13.98 -5.69
N PRO A 62 -0.71 14.21 -4.48
CA PRO A 62 -1.96 13.60 -4.06
C PRO A 62 -3.18 14.07 -4.86
N GLN A 63 -3.10 15.19 -5.57
CA GLN A 63 -4.17 15.68 -6.46
C GLN A 63 -4.19 14.93 -7.80
N LYS A 64 -3.11 14.21 -8.14
CA LYS A 64 -3.03 13.42 -9.35
C LYS A 64 -3.83 12.13 -9.18
N THR A 65 -5.07 12.15 -9.67
CA THR A 65 -6.01 11.02 -9.58
C THR A 65 -6.30 10.35 -10.92
N ASN A 66 -5.64 10.79 -12.00
CA ASN A 66 -5.90 10.32 -13.35
C ASN A 66 -4.66 9.62 -13.94
N ASP A 67 -4.63 8.30 -13.79
CA ASP A 67 -3.57 7.44 -14.31
C ASP A 67 -3.84 6.86 -15.68
N LYS A 68 -4.96 7.24 -16.31
CA LYS A 68 -5.38 6.72 -17.61
C LYS A 68 -4.34 6.88 -18.73
N PHE A 69 -3.23 7.58 -18.49
CA PHE A 69 -2.24 7.91 -19.50
C PHE A 69 -0.77 7.64 -19.13
N SER A 70 -0.48 7.04 -17.96
CA SER A 70 0.88 6.55 -17.70
C SER A 70 1.03 5.17 -18.34
N SER A 71 1.54 5.13 -19.58
CA SER A 71 1.81 3.88 -20.31
C SER A 71 2.63 2.89 -19.48
N LYS A 72 3.52 3.40 -18.61
CA LYS A 72 4.34 2.58 -17.71
C LYS A 72 3.55 1.97 -16.56
N VAL A 73 2.63 2.71 -15.93
CA VAL A 73 1.77 2.17 -14.87
C VAL A 73 0.89 1.07 -15.46
N GLN A 74 0.24 1.34 -16.59
CA GLN A 74 -0.63 0.36 -17.24
C GLN A 74 0.14 -0.90 -17.64
N ALA A 75 1.28 -0.76 -18.34
CA ALA A 75 2.10 -1.91 -18.72
C ALA A 75 2.56 -2.73 -17.50
N THR A 76 2.93 -2.07 -16.41
CA THR A 76 3.33 -2.76 -15.16
C THR A 76 2.16 -3.56 -14.57
N LEU A 77 0.96 -2.99 -14.53
CA LEU A 77 -0.23 -3.68 -14.02
C LEU A 77 -0.62 -4.88 -14.90
N GLU A 78 -0.51 -4.75 -16.21
CA GLU A 78 -0.78 -5.84 -17.16
C GLU A 78 0.15 -7.04 -16.92
N THR A 79 1.44 -6.83 -16.60
CA THR A 79 2.34 -7.95 -16.22
C THR A 79 1.90 -8.71 -14.96
N GLN A 80 1.05 -8.10 -14.14
CA GLN A 80 0.48 -8.69 -12.91
C GLN A 80 -0.96 -9.20 -13.14
N ASN A 81 -1.46 -9.21 -14.38
CA ASN A 81 -2.85 -9.50 -14.72
C ASN A 81 -3.86 -8.55 -14.03
N LEU A 82 -3.46 -7.29 -13.84
CA LEU A 82 -4.26 -6.24 -13.21
C LEU A 82 -4.57 -5.12 -14.21
N SER A 83 -5.61 -4.35 -13.92
CA SER A 83 -5.95 -3.13 -14.65
C SER A 83 -6.36 -2.02 -13.69
N LEU A 84 -6.19 -0.75 -14.08
CA LEU A 84 -6.56 0.37 -13.21
C LEU A 84 -8.04 0.39 -12.80
N SER A 85 -8.93 -0.24 -13.57
CA SER A 85 -10.36 -0.30 -13.26
C SER A 85 -10.69 -1.19 -12.07
N THR A 86 -9.81 -2.12 -11.67
CA THR A 86 -10.01 -2.97 -10.50
C THR A 86 -9.57 -2.28 -9.19
N PHE A 87 -8.90 -1.14 -9.28
CA PHE A 87 -8.37 -0.43 -8.13
C PHE A 87 -9.41 0.53 -7.56
N LYS A 88 -9.45 0.62 -6.22
CA LYS A 88 -10.21 1.66 -5.52
C LYS A 88 -9.45 2.99 -5.60
N THR A 89 -10.00 3.95 -6.34
CA THR A 89 -9.44 5.31 -6.41
C THR A 89 -9.61 6.04 -5.07
N ARG A 90 -8.63 6.88 -4.72
CA ARG A 90 -8.72 7.83 -3.59
C ARG A 90 -9.06 9.24 -4.04
N LYS A 91 -9.60 9.40 -5.26
CA LYS A 91 -10.07 10.70 -5.76
C LYS A 91 -11.10 11.29 -4.78
N GLY A 92 -10.87 12.53 -4.36
CA GLY A 92 -11.75 13.23 -3.42
C GLY A 92 -11.62 12.80 -1.95
N VAL A 93 -10.64 11.94 -1.61
CA VAL A 93 -10.36 11.56 -0.22
C VAL A 93 -9.29 12.49 0.37
N THR A 94 -9.63 13.20 1.43
CA THR A 94 -8.66 13.97 2.22
C THR A 94 -7.98 13.04 3.23
N CYS A 95 -6.72 12.69 2.97
CA CYS A 95 -5.90 11.96 3.92
C CYS A 95 -5.47 12.87 5.09
N GLN A 96 -5.34 12.29 6.28
CA GLN A 96 -4.69 12.98 7.40
C GLN A 96 -3.21 13.24 7.06
N PRO A 97 -2.63 14.34 7.57
CA PRO A 97 -1.20 14.62 7.40
C PRO A 97 -0.35 13.44 7.86
N ALA A 98 0.71 13.14 7.12
CA ALA A 98 1.67 12.14 7.57
C ALA A 98 2.28 12.57 8.93
N PRO A 99 2.53 11.62 9.84
CA PRO A 99 3.27 11.91 11.06
C PRO A 99 4.62 12.57 10.72
N LYS A 100 5.05 13.52 11.55
CA LYS A 100 6.40 14.10 11.41
C LYS A 100 7.42 12.99 11.64
N LYS A 101 8.45 12.96 10.78
CA LYS A 101 9.57 12.02 10.89
C LYS A 101 10.43 12.34 12.10
#